data_AF-A0AAE1MAG3-F1
#
_entry.id   AF-A0AAE1MAG3-F1
#
_cell.length_a   1.000
_cell.length_b   1.000
_cell.length_c   1.000
_cell.angle_alpha   90.00
_cell.angle_beta   90.00
_cell.angle_gamma   90.00
#
_symmetry.space_group_name_H-M   'P 1'
#
loop_
_entity.id
_entity.type
_entity.pdbx_description
1 polymer ?
#
loop_
_entity_poly.entity_id
_entity_poly.type
_entity_poly.pdbx_seq_one_letter_code
_entity_poly.pdbx_strand_id
1 'polypeptide(L)'
;MGGVEDDEPSLKRMKLSSNDLIGLSNGSSSEEHIESSSSELMAWPLPSEGDKQVVGSKGVIKRDEYVRKIANALYCLGYKKSGTCLEEESGIPVHSLVVNLFIQQILDGNWDESIATLREIGLADETIVRSASFLILEQKFF
;
A
#
# COMPACT_ATOMS: atom_id res chain seq x y z
N MET A 1 -33.15 -60.34 -22.44
CA MET A 1 -32.29 -59.73 -23.47
C MET A 1 -32.26 -58.23 -23.19
N GLY A 2 -31.36 -57.80 -22.29
CA GLY A 2 -31.17 -56.40 -21.89
C GLY A 2 -29.69 -56.09 -21.99
N GLY A 3 -29.36 -54.99 -22.66
CA GLY A 3 -28.01 -54.61 -23.05
C GLY A 3 -27.15 -54.09 -21.89
N VAL A 4 -26.00 -54.73 -21.69
CA VAL A 4 -24.61 -54.22 -21.82
C VAL A 4 -24.51 -52.70 -22.10
N GLU A 5 -23.64 -51.86 -21.52
CA GLU A 5 -22.48 -51.91 -20.62
C GLU A 5 -22.23 -50.47 -20.14
N ASP A 6 -21.71 -50.32 -18.92
CA ASP A 6 -21.14 -49.11 -18.34
C ASP A 6 -19.63 -49.34 -18.28
N ASP A 7 -18.80 -48.49 -18.88
CA ASP A 7 -17.34 -48.42 -18.64
C ASP A 7 -16.72 -47.12 -19.20
N GLU A 8 -16.47 -46.18 -18.27
CA GLU A 8 -15.28 -45.34 -18.01
C GLU A 8 -14.60 -44.46 -19.14
N PRO A 9 -14.14 -43.21 -18.84
CA PRO A 9 -13.92 -42.16 -19.83
C PRO A 9 -12.47 -42.06 -20.34
N SER A 10 -12.26 -41.40 -21.49
CA SER A 10 -10.92 -41.12 -22.01
C SER A 10 -10.67 -39.67 -22.47
N LEU A 11 -9.68 -39.08 -21.79
CA LEU A 11 -8.50 -38.36 -22.32
C LEU A 11 -8.67 -37.09 -23.17
N LYS A 12 -8.34 -35.95 -22.52
CA LYS A 12 -7.43 -34.88 -22.97
C LYS A 12 -7.31 -34.64 -24.49
N ARG A 13 -7.73 -33.43 -24.92
CA ARG A 13 -7.04 -32.71 -26.00
C ARG A 13 -6.75 -31.27 -25.59
N MET A 14 -5.48 -30.93 -25.66
CA MET A 14 -4.92 -29.59 -25.44
C MET A 14 -4.57 -28.98 -26.81
N LYS A 15 -4.50 -27.63 -26.85
CA LYS A 15 -3.85 -26.76 -27.87
C LYS A 15 -4.73 -26.43 -29.11
N LEU A 16 -4.74 -25.23 -29.70
CA LEU A 16 -3.92 -24.00 -29.59
C LEU A 16 -4.67 -22.83 -30.28
N SER A 17 -4.36 -21.61 -29.81
CA SER A 17 -4.27 -20.33 -30.54
C SER A 17 -4.45 -20.32 -32.06
N SER A 18 -5.24 -19.36 -32.56
CA SER A 18 -4.80 -18.47 -33.64
C SER A 18 -5.41 -17.07 -33.47
N ASN A 19 -4.56 -16.07 -33.31
CA ASN A 19 -4.88 -14.68 -33.63
C ASN A 19 -5.28 -14.63 -35.11
N ASP A 20 -6.36 -13.93 -35.43
CA ASP A 20 -6.38 -13.07 -36.62
C ASP A 20 -7.22 -11.84 -36.35
N LEU A 21 -6.59 -10.71 -36.64
CA LEU A 21 -7.08 -9.35 -36.51
C LEU A 21 -7.92 -8.97 -37.74
N ILE A 22 -8.74 -7.93 -37.53
CA ILE A 22 -9.28 -6.99 -38.51
C ILE A 22 -10.54 -7.41 -39.26
N GLY A 23 -11.61 -6.69 -38.92
CA GLY A 23 -12.81 -6.50 -39.74
C GLY A 23 -13.63 -5.33 -39.19
N LEU A 24 -13.21 -4.10 -39.51
CA LEU A 24 -14.05 -2.91 -39.30
C LEU A 24 -15.23 -2.95 -40.26
N SER A 25 -16.45 -2.83 -39.75
CA SER A 25 -17.63 -2.48 -40.57
C SER A 25 -18.70 -1.82 -39.70
N ASN A 26 -18.96 -0.55 -39.99
CA ASN A 26 -20.06 0.24 -39.46
C ASN A 26 -21.30 0.03 -40.34
N GLY A 27 -22.46 -0.24 -39.73
CA GLY A 27 -23.75 -0.27 -40.42
C GLY A 27 -24.91 -0.40 -39.42
N SER A 28 -25.78 0.60 -39.42
CA SER A 28 -26.93 0.85 -38.55
C SER A 28 -28.10 -0.16 -38.71
N SER A 29 -28.83 -0.47 -37.63
CA SER A 29 -30.17 0.08 -37.29
C SER A 29 -31.07 -0.90 -36.50
N SER A 30 -31.72 -0.34 -35.46
CA SER A 30 -33.08 -0.58 -34.92
C SER A 30 -33.48 -2.01 -34.50
N GLU A 31 -33.67 -2.24 -33.18
CA GLU A 31 -34.98 -2.38 -32.48
C GLU A 31 -35.54 -3.82 -32.62
N GLU A 32 -36.05 -4.53 -31.61
CA GLU A 32 -36.71 -4.24 -30.33
C GLU A 32 -36.70 -5.57 -29.51
N HIS A 33 -36.41 -5.56 -28.21
CA HIS A 33 -37.41 -5.60 -27.11
C HIS A 33 -37.79 -7.01 -26.63
N ILE A 34 -37.36 -7.38 -25.42
CA ILE A 34 -38.22 -7.89 -24.33
C ILE A 34 -37.62 -7.40 -22.99
N GLU A 35 -38.28 -6.39 -22.41
CA GLU A 35 -38.69 -6.21 -21.00
C GLU A 35 -38.26 -7.28 -19.98
N SER A 36 -38.15 -7.06 -18.67
CA SER A 36 -38.16 -5.91 -17.76
C SER A 36 -37.91 -6.56 -16.41
N SER A 37 -36.92 -6.10 -15.65
CA SER A 37 -37.05 -6.13 -14.19
C SER A 37 -36.21 -5.01 -13.61
N SER A 38 -36.85 -3.85 -13.59
CA SER A 38 -36.51 -2.73 -12.73
C SER A 38 -36.80 -3.11 -11.28
N SER A 39 -35.77 -3.44 -10.51
CA SER A 39 -35.70 -3.04 -9.11
C SER A 39 -34.29 -3.24 -8.58
N GLU A 40 -33.75 -2.18 -7.98
CA GLU A 40 -32.69 -2.27 -6.97
C GLU A 40 -31.24 -2.43 -7.40
N LEU A 41 -30.84 -1.63 -8.41
CA LEU A 41 -29.62 -0.82 -8.28
C LEU A 41 -29.90 0.42 -7.41
N MET A 42 -30.35 0.25 -6.16
CA MET A 42 -30.65 1.39 -5.25
C MET A 42 -29.56 1.68 -4.21
N ALA A 43 -28.45 0.95 -4.24
CA ALA A 43 -27.30 1.27 -3.40
C ALA A 43 -26.01 1.17 -4.22
N TRP A 44 -25.76 2.18 -5.05
CA TRP A 44 -24.37 2.55 -5.34
C TRP A 44 -23.73 2.87 -3.98
N PRO A 45 -22.64 2.20 -3.55
CA PRO A 45 -21.96 2.60 -2.33
C PRO A 45 -21.54 4.04 -2.52
N LEU A 46 -22.23 4.95 -1.83
CA LEU A 46 -21.82 6.34 -1.79
C LEU A 46 -20.36 6.31 -1.33
N PRO A 47 -19.43 6.96 -2.03
CA PRO A 47 -18.13 7.23 -1.46
C PRO A 47 -18.41 7.99 -0.17
N SER A 48 -18.30 7.29 0.96
CA SER A 48 -18.39 7.89 2.27
C SER A 48 -17.43 9.06 2.25
N GLU A 49 -17.95 10.27 2.42
CA GLU A 49 -17.19 11.52 2.46
C GLU A 49 -16.08 11.50 3.55
N GLY A 50 -16.03 10.44 4.36
CA GLY A 50 -15.01 10.15 5.37
C GLY A 50 -13.81 9.30 4.94
N ASP A 51 -13.81 8.57 3.81
CA ASP A 51 -12.73 7.60 3.50
C ASP A 51 -11.56 8.18 2.69
N LYS A 52 -11.22 9.46 2.90
CA LYS A 52 -9.96 10.05 2.37
C LYS A 52 -8.71 9.38 2.96
N GLN A 53 -8.88 8.55 3.99
CA GLN A 53 -7.80 7.95 4.77
C GLN A 53 -7.30 6.62 4.20
N VAL A 54 -7.94 6.09 3.15
CA VAL A 54 -7.65 4.75 2.62
C VAL A 54 -7.48 4.76 1.10
N VAL A 55 -6.54 3.97 0.59
CA VAL A 55 -6.14 3.90 -0.82
C VAL A 55 -6.53 2.53 -1.41
N GLY A 56 -7.05 2.55 -2.65
CA GLY A 56 -7.34 1.36 -3.45
C GLY A 56 -8.77 0.84 -3.33
N SER A 57 -9.20 0.03 -4.30
CA SER A 57 -10.58 -0.48 -4.42
C SER A 57 -11.02 -1.40 -3.27
N LYS A 58 -10.06 -1.99 -2.56
CA LYS A 58 -10.31 -2.86 -1.40
C LYS A 58 -10.35 -2.11 -0.07
N GLY A 59 -9.94 -0.84 -0.02
CA GLY A 59 -9.98 -0.06 1.21
C GLY A 59 -9.15 -0.64 2.37
N VAL A 60 -7.99 -1.24 2.09
CA VAL A 60 -7.12 -1.82 3.15
C VAL A 60 -5.89 -0.95 3.45
N ILE A 61 -5.48 -0.11 2.50
CA ILE A 61 -4.20 0.60 2.58
C ILE A 61 -4.44 1.96 3.23
N LYS A 62 -3.91 2.18 4.43
CA LYS A 62 -3.92 3.52 5.04
C LYS A 62 -3.10 4.49 4.20
N ARG A 63 -3.71 5.60 3.80
CA ARG A 63 -3.08 6.66 3.00
C ARG A 63 -1.80 7.16 3.66
N ASP A 64 -1.83 7.42 4.96
CA ASP A 64 -0.72 8.04 5.68
C ASP A 64 0.52 7.15 5.67
N GLU A 65 0.37 5.85 5.96
CA GLU A 65 1.46 4.90 5.91
C GLU A 65 1.97 4.70 4.47
N TYR A 66 1.06 4.70 3.49
CA TYR A 66 1.44 4.57 2.09
C TYR A 66 2.32 5.74 1.63
N VAL A 67 1.89 6.97 1.90
CA VAL A 67 2.66 8.18 1.60
C VAL A 67 3.99 8.17 2.35
N ARG A 68 4.00 7.80 3.64
CA ARG A 68 5.23 7.71 4.44
C ARG A 68 6.23 6.71 3.86
N LYS A 69 5.77 5.56 3.37
CA LYS A 69 6.64 4.57 2.72
C LYS A 69 7.21 5.09 1.39
N ILE A 70 6.43 5.81 0.60
CA ILE A 70 6.90 6.44 -0.64
C ILE A 70 7.95 7.51 -0.32
N ALA A 71 7.66 8.41 0.61
CA ALA A 71 8.57 9.47 1.02
C ALA A 71 9.90 8.89 1.54
N ASN A 72 9.85 7.85 2.38
CA ASN A 72 11.06 7.16 2.83
C ASN A 72 11.86 6.56 1.66
N ALA A 73 11.20 5.94 0.69
CA ALA A 73 11.87 5.44 -0.51
C ALA A 73 12.55 6.56 -1.31
N LEU A 74 11.92 7.73 -1.44
CA LEU A 74 12.50 8.89 -2.10
C LEU A 74 13.77 9.37 -1.38
N TYR A 75 13.77 9.44 -0.05
CA TYR A 75 14.96 9.78 0.72
C TYR A 75 16.08 8.75 0.57
N CYS A 76 15.76 7.46 0.64
CA CYS A 76 16.74 6.38 0.44
C CYS A 76 17.38 6.41 -0.96
N LEU A 77 16.62 6.82 -1.98
CA LEU A 77 17.11 7.00 -3.35
C LEU A 77 17.89 8.31 -3.57
N GLY A 78 17.95 9.18 -2.56
CA GLY A 78 18.62 10.49 -2.63
C GLY A 78 17.76 11.60 -3.25
N TYR A 79 16.50 11.34 -3.56
CA TYR A 79 15.54 12.33 -4.07
C TYR A 79 14.98 13.23 -2.96
N LYS A 80 15.87 13.94 -2.26
CA LYS A 80 15.53 14.79 -1.11
C LYS A 80 14.46 15.83 -1.45
N LYS A 81 14.60 16.52 -2.59
CA LYS A 81 13.65 17.55 -3.04
C LYS A 81 12.22 16.98 -3.19
N SER A 82 12.10 15.84 -3.86
CA SER A 82 10.80 15.19 -4.07
C SER A 82 10.21 14.65 -2.77
N GLY A 83 11.05 14.14 -1.86
CA GLY A 83 10.62 13.73 -0.52
C GLY A 83 10.03 14.91 0.26
N THR A 84 10.72 16.05 0.29
CA THR A 84 10.25 17.27 0.96
C THR A 84 8.97 17.82 0.34
N CYS A 85 8.88 17.93 -1.00
CA CYS A 85 7.65 18.37 -1.64
C CYS A 85 6.47 17.44 -1.34
N LEU A 86 6.69 16.13 -1.28
CA LEU A 86 5.63 15.17 -0.95
C LEU A 86 5.15 15.34 0.50
N GLU A 87 6.05 15.58 1.45
CA GLU A 87 5.67 15.88 2.84
C GLU A 87 4.86 17.18 2.95
N GLU A 88 5.28 18.24 2.26
CA GLU A 88 4.60 19.54 2.25
C GLU A 88 3.20 19.47 1.61
N GLU A 89 3.08 18.80 0.45
CA GLU A 89 1.83 18.66 -0.27
C GLU A 89 0.85 17.72 0.43
N SER A 90 1.36 16.68 1.09
CA SER A 90 0.52 15.68 1.77
C SER A 90 0.21 16.03 3.22
N GLY A 91 1.01 16.92 3.84
CA GLY A 91 0.94 17.23 5.27
C GLY A 91 1.32 16.04 6.18
N ILE A 92 1.91 14.98 5.63
CA ILE A 92 2.25 13.75 6.35
C ILE A 92 3.77 13.73 6.58
N PRO A 93 4.25 13.94 7.81
CA PRO A 93 5.68 13.88 8.10
C PRO A 93 6.18 12.43 8.06
N VAL A 94 7.43 12.26 7.61
CA VAL A 94 8.07 10.93 7.57
C VAL A 94 8.44 10.42 8.95
N HIS A 95 8.91 11.32 9.81
CA HIS A 95 9.31 11.02 11.18
C HIS A 95 8.43 11.79 12.16
N SER A 96 8.19 11.18 13.31
CA SER A 96 7.57 11.87 14.44
C SER A 96 8.49 12.99 14.96
N LEU A 97 7.91 14.03 15.54
CA LEU A 97 8.66 15.14 16.16
C LEU A 97 9.70 14.64 17.17
N VAL A 98 9.34 13.63 17.97
CA VAL A 98 10.25 13.02 18.97
C VAL A 98 11.44 12.35 18.30
N VAL A 99 11.22 11.70 17.14
CA VAL A 99 12.29 11.04 16.37
C VAL A 99 13.21 12.07 15.74
N ASN A 100 12.66 13.17 15.20
CA ASN A 100 13.47 14.26 14.67
C ASN A 100 14.31 14.93 15.76
N LEU A 101 13.73 15.15 16.94
CA LEU A 101 14.46 15.67 18.11
C LEU A 101 15.60 14.74 18.51
N PHE A 102 15.34 13.43 18.59
CA PHE A 102 16.36 12.43 18.90
C PHE A 102 17.51 12.44 17.88
N ILE A 103 17.20 12.50 16.58
CA ILE A 103 18.22 12.61 15.52
C ILE A 103 19.05 13.87 15.72
N GLN A 104 18.40 15.00 15.99
CA GLN A 104 19.11 16.27 16.19
C GLN A 104 20.02 16.23 17.42
N GLN A 105 19.55 15.67 18.54
CA GLN A 105 20.36 15.51 19.76
C GLN A 105 21.61 14.67 19.53
N ILE A 106 21.52 13.61 18.72
CA ILE A 106 22.69 12.81 18.33
C ILE A 106 23.67 13.63 17.49
N LEU A 107 23.17 14.39 16.51
CA LEU A 107 24.00 15.24 15.65
C LEU A 107 24.68 16.38 16.43
N ASP A 108 23.96 16.94 17.40
CA ASP A 108 24.44 18.03 18.27
C ASP A 108 25.38 17.51 19.39
N GLY A 109 25.50 16.19 19.58
CA GLY A 109 26.33 15.58 20.63
C GLY A 109 25.72 15.63 22.04
N ASN A 110 24.41 15.88 22.14
CA ASN A 110 23.66 15.93 23.39
C ASN A 110 23.29 14.51 23.85
N TRP A 111 24.30 13.78 24.35
CA TRP A 111 24.20 12.34 24.63
C TRP A 111 23.19 12.01 25.73
N ASP A 112 23.19 12.74 26.83
CA ASP A 112 22.36 12.43 27.99
C ASP A 112 20.87 12.70 27.66
N GLU A 113 20.59 13.77 26.90
CA GLU A 113 19.28 14.10 26.35
C GLU A 113 18.82 13.06 25.33
N SER A 114 19.73 12.56 24.47
CA SER A 114 19.39 11.55 23.46
C SER A 114 18.95 10.22 24.08
N ILE A 115 19.54 9.83 25.23
CA ILE A 115 19.13 8.62 25.96
C ILE A 115 17.76 8.83 26.61
N ALA A 116 17.47 10.04 27.09
CA ALA A 116 16.16 10.37 27.64
C ALA A 116 15.06 10.32 26.56
N THR A 117 15.29 10.94 25.40
CA THR A 117 14.33 10.91 24.28
C THR A 117 14.18 9.52 23.67
N LEU A 118 15.24 8.70 23.62
CA LEU A 118 15.14 7.30 23.19
C LEU A 118 14.13 6.50 24.02
N ARG A 119 14.05 6.76 25.34
CA ARG A 119 13.08 6.11 26.23
C ARG A 119 11.66 6.63 25.99
N GLU A 120 11.52 7.90 25.61
CA GLU A 120 10.24 8.54 25.32
C GLU A 120 9.59 8.05 24.01
N ILE A 121 10.40 7.59 23.04
CA ILE A 121 9.91 7.01 21.77
C ILE A 121 8.99 5.78 22.00
N GLY A 122 9.05 5.16 23.18
CA GLY A 122 8.08 4.13 23.58
C GLY A 122 8.32 2.78 22.90
N LEU A 123 9.58 2.43 22.65
CA LEU A 123 9.93 1.10 22.14
C LEU A 123 9.56 0.03 23.18
N ALA A 124 8.75 -0.96 22.76
CA ALA A 124 8.29 -2.05 23.63
C ALA A 124 9.42 -2.99 24.07
N ASP A 125 10.51 -3.04 23.31
CA ASP A 125 11.63 -3.93 23.55
C ASP A 125 12.77 -3.20 24.26
N GLU A 126 12.93 -3.49 25.55
CA GLU A 126 14.02 -2.94 26.36
C GLU A 126 15.41 -3.35 25.86
N THR A 127 15.53 -4.47 25.13
CA THR A 127 16.82 -4.93 24.59
C THR A 127 17.30 -4.00 23.48
N ILE A 128 16.38 -3.48 22.66
CA ILE A 128 16.68 -2.48 21.63
C ILE A 128 17.11 -1.17 22.28
N VAL A 129 16.38 -0.71 23.30
CA VAL A 129 16.71 0.51 24.03
C VAL A 129 18.11 0.42 24.66
N ARG A 130 18.44 -0.72 25.28
CA ARG A 130 19.76 -0.96 25.86
C ARG A 130 20.86 -0.97 24.82
N SER A 131 20.64 -1.65 23.70
CA SER A 131 21.63 -1.76 22.63
C SER A 131 21.88 -0.41 21.96
N ALA A 132 20.82 0.36 21.68
CA ALA A 132 20.95 1.72 21.16
C ALA A 132 21.62 2.67 22.15
N SER A 133 21.28 2.58 23.45
CA SER A 133 21.96 3.36 24.49
C SER A 133 23.46 3.04 24.55
N PHE A 134 23.83 1.77 24.39
CA PHE A 134 25.23 1.36 24.33
C PHE A 134 25.95 1.98 23.14
N LEU A 135 25.38 1.94 21.94
CA LEU A 135 25.97 2.55 20.73
C LEU A 135 26.14 4.07 20.87
N ILE A 136 25.16 4.75 21.48
CA ILE A 136 25.24 6.20 21.75
C ILE A 136 26.40 6.50 22.71
N LEU A 137 26.51 5.73 23.80
CA LEU A 137 27.59 5.92 24.77
C LEU A 137 28.95 5.55 24.18
N GLU A 138 29.04 4.52 23.35
CA GLU A 138 30.26 4.18 22.61
C GLU A 138 30.73 5.38 21.77
N GLN A 139 29.82 6.01 21.02
CA GLN A 139 30.14 7.19 20.21
C GLN A 139 30.56 8.42 21.05
N LYS A 140 30.10 8.53 22.31
CA LYS A 140 30.53 9.58 23.24
C LYS A 140 31.99 9.41 23.69
N PHE A 141 32.51 8.18 23.72
CA PHE A 141 33.85 7.87 24.22
C PHE A 141 34.92 7.73 23.13
N PHE A 142 34.53 7.64 21.85
CA PHE A 142 35.42 7.67 20.68
C PHE A 142 35.65 9.11 20.17
#